data_AF-A0A9P6HIU1-F1
#
_entry.id   AF-A0A9P6HIU1-F1
#
_cell.length_a   1.000
_cell.length_b   1.000
_cell.length_c   1.000
_cell.angle_alpha   90.00
_cell.angle_beta   90.00
_cell.angle_gamma   90.00
#
_symmetry.space_group_name_H-M   'P 1'
#
loop_
_entity.id
_entity.type
_entity.pdbx_description
1 polymer ?
#
loop_
_entity_poly.entity_id
_entity_poly.type
_entity_poly.pdbx_seq_one_letter_code
_entity_poly.pdbx_strand_id
1 'polypeptide(L)'
;MLMTSDSQARIRSLISQVAESSLHDVCDKIYHYIQQGDDREIVRAIAVSIVDEAVGSGHTLVPQNHLAWVCWIINNLCSTPGRGARASVSISLPQTLSELCEEVFVDANRKLEDGLGVDMASSIMLDLVILVGELYKLGLVEDGVVKRVYFETLHRGYKRFDVNAKALCLLLELVAERWNTDPTSRNIDVEQYVLSLLDYAERHDPPAELVEEIRGFALQFGIQARPRRPPSPFSSGSIPTQNGQLHTPPDSTFATEEHPVYFFRDGNIDFICQSDDIRTIFRVHSHQLVGFSSVMSGLLSQDNLHRLPVFGGRPRVPLDDDATEFALLLGVLYKSFLPFGTIHPPFREFASLLRLSTKYQINRVRDQLLKDFLPSQGARDAIPIYRSYFGDPEPHPNEVLRLFYECQVEPALPLAFYETCVAGIKSLTSTDPSIMLPPIPLSKAVRGFCALKALEWKLAKSILLLDRQSHRSNMCRQYDFRLMDSESPLQDALRAACPGFEVTTGGILHILDFPDRDNCVDCVAQWNEIKQEAKAELLKSLPAIFGIESST
;
A
#
# COMPACT_ATOMS: atom_id res chain seq x y z
N MET A 1 -5.54 -21.71 -44.29
CA MET A 1 -6.55 -22.23 -43.35
C MET A 1 -7.16 -21.00 -42.71
N LEU A 2 -8.35 -20.61 -43.16
CA LEU A 2 -9.01 -19.38 -42.70
C LEU A 2 -9.81 -19.81 -41.48
N MET A 3 -9.46 -19.31 -40.29
CA MET A 3 -10.42 -19.34 -39.18
C MET A 3 -11.73 -18.78 -39.71
N THR A 4 -12.86 -19.40 -39.38
CA THR A 4 -14.14 -18.72 -39.58
C THR A 4 -14.08 -17.46 -38.74
N SER A 5 -14.11 -16.28 -39.35
CA SER A 5 -14.16 -14.97 -38.71
C SER A 5 -15.16 -14.92 -37.53
N ASP A 6 -16.15 -15.81 -37.56
CA ASP A 6 -17.12 -16.09 -36.50
C ASP A 6 -16.48 -16.50 -35.15
N SER A 7 -15.47 -17.37 -35.11
CA SER A 7 -14.88 -17.85 -33.83
C SER A 7 -14.13 -16.74 -33.09
N GLN A 8 -13.34 -15.95 -33.83
CA GLN A 8 -12.64 -14.80 -33.26
C GLN A 8 -13.64 -13.73 -32.80
N ALA A 9 -14.68 -13.44 -33.60
CA ALA A 9 -15.72 -12.48 -33.22
C ALA A 9 -16.46 -12.90 -31.94
N ARG A 10 -16.75 -14.19 -31.77
CA ARG A 10 -17.38 -14.73 -30.55
C ARG A 10 -16.46 -14.64 -29.33
N ILE A 11 -15.19 -15.03 -29.48
CA ILE A 11 -14.20 -14.96 -28.38
C ILE A 11 -14.01 -13.49 -27.96
N ARG A 12 -13.87 -12.58 -28.92
CA ARG A 12 -13.79 -11.15 -28.64
C ARG A 12 -15.04 -10.64 -27.91
N SER A 13 -16.23 -11.01 -28.36
CA SER A 13 -17.48 -10.67 -27.68
C SER A 13 -17.55 -11.18 -26.24
N LEU A 14 -16.99 -12.36 -25.95
CA LEU A 14 -16.88 -12.87 -24.58
C LEU A 14 -15.87 -12.07 -23.74
N ILE A 15 -14.72 -11.70 -24.31
CA ILE A 15 -13.70 -10.91 -23.61
C ILE A 15 -14.23 -9.51 -23.27
N SER A 16 -14.96 -8.84 -24.18
CA SER A 16 -15.56 -7.54 -23.88
C SER A 16 -16.63 -7.62 -22.78
N GLN A 17 -17.24 -8.79 -22.53
CA GLN A 17 -18.19 -8.99 -21.43
C GLN A 17 -17.53 -9.04 -20.05
N VAL A 18 -16.19 -9.11 -19.96
CA VAL A 18 -15.46 -9.19 -18.66
C VAL A 18 -15.72 -7.95 -17.79
N ALA A 19 -16.04 -6.81 -18.38
CA ALA A 19 -16.39 -5.60 -17.61
C ALA A 19 -17.75 -5.70 -16.89
N GLU A 20 -18.68 -6.51 -17.43
CA GLU A 20 -20.08 -6.57 -16.98
C GLU A 20 -20.46 -7.90 -16.33
N SER A 21 -19.71 -8.96 -16.62
CA SER A 21 -19.95 -10.34 -16.17
C SER A 21 -18.89 -10.82 -15.19
N SER A 22 -19.16 -11.93 -14.50
CA SER A 22 -18.13 -12.55 -13.67
C SER A 22 -16.98 -13.06 -14.55
N LEU A 23 -15.75 -12.78 -14.14
CA LEU A 23 -14.52 -13.24 -14.81
C LEU A 23 -14.54 -14.76 -15.05
N HIS A 24 -15.10 -15.52 -14.09
CA HIS A 24 -15.20 -16.97 -14.16
C HIS A 24 -16.15 -17.45 -15.25
N ASP A 25 -17.34 -16.85 -15.39
CA ASP A 25 -18.31 -17.24 -16.42
C ASP A 25 -17.75 -17.03 -17.83
N VAL A 26 -16.98 -15.95 -18.02
CA VAL A 26 -16.31 -15.69 -19.29
C VAL A 26 -15.23 -16.75 -19.55
N CYS A 27 -14.39 -17.04 -18.57
CA CYS A 27 -13.33 -18.04 -18.70
C CYS A 27 -13.89 -19.44 -18.97
N ASP A 28 -14.99 -19.85 -18.32
CA ASP A 28 -15.63 -21.14 -18.52
C ASP A 28 -16.21 -21.27 -19.94
N LYS A 29 -16.84 -20.21 -20.45
CA LYS A 29 -17.32 -20.16 -21.85
C LYS A 29 -16.16 -20.28 -22.83
N ILE A 30 -15.08 -19.53 -22.63
CA ILE A 30 -13.88 -19.60 -23.48
C ILE A 30 -13.26 -21.01 -23.42
N TYR A 31 -13.19 -21.60 -22.23
CA TYR A 31 -12.69 -22.97 -22.04
C TYR A 31 -13.53 -24.00 -22.77
N HIS A 32 -14.85 -23.88 -22.74
CA HIS A 32 -15.75 -24.73 -23.52
C HIS A 32 -15.52 -24.58 -25.03
N TYR A 33 -15.22 -23.37 -25.53
CA TYR A 33 -14.80 -23.19 -26.93
C TYR A 33 -13.49 -23.92 -27.24
N ILE A 34 -12.48 -23.83 -26.37
CA ILE A 34 -11.21 -24.56 -26.52
C ILE A 34 -11.45 -26.06 -26.64
N GLN A 35 -12.35 -26.64 -25.83
CA GLN A 35 -12.68 -28.06 -25.88
C GLN A 35 -13.32 -28.52 -27.20
N GLN A 36 -13.88 -27.60 -27.99
CA GLN A 36 -14.68 -27.93 -29.19
C GLN A 36 -13.94 -27.77 -30.52
N GLY A 37 -12.80 -27.09 -30.57
CA GLY A 37 -12.12 -26.80 -31.84
C GLY A 37 -10.65 -27.21 -31.89
N ASP A 38 -9.95 -26.70 -32.91
CA ASP A 38 -8.50 -26.90 -33.04
C ASP A 38 -7.78 -26.02 -31.99
N ASP A 39 -7.08 -26.69 -31.08
CA ASP A 39 -6.38 -26.11 -29.94
C ASP A 39 -5.50 -24.91 -30.33
N ARG A 40 -4.80 -24.98 -31.48
CA ARG A 40 -3.84 -23.93 -31.88
C ARG A 40 -4.51 -22.68 -32.41
N GLU A 41 -5.52 -22.84 -33.26
CA GLU A 41 -6.21 -21.70 -33.86
C GLU A 41 -7.03 -20.94 -32.81
N ILE A 42 -7.66 -21.67 -31.87
CA ILE A 42 -8.42 -21.04 -30.77
C ILE A 42 -7.49 -20.30 -29.81
N VAL A 43 -6.35 -20.89 -29.40
CA VAL A 43 -5.38 -20.19 -28.54
C VAL A 43 -4.88 -18.91 -29.18
N ARG A 44 -4.60 -18.93 -30.49
CA ARG A 44 -4.23 -17.72 -31.23
C ARG A 44 -5.39 -16.71 -31.28
N ALA A 45 -6.62 -17.15 -31.51
CA ALA A 45 -7.79 -16.27 -31.53
C ALA A 45 -8.03 -15.60 -30.17
N ILE A 46 -7.83 -16.32 -29.07
CA ILE A 46 -7.90 -15.79 -27.71
C ILE A 46 -6.81 -14.73 -27.52
N ALA A 47 -5.56 -15.06 -27.82
CA ALA A 47 -4.44 -14.14 -27.64
C ALA A 47 -4.62 -12.86 -28.48
N VAL A 48 -5.03 -12.98 -29.75
CA VAL A 48 -5.34 -11.82 -30.62
C VAL A 48 -6.48 -11.00 -30.04
N SER A 49 -7.57 -11.64 -29.60
CA SER A 49 -8.72 -10.91 -29.06
C SER A 49 -8.40 -10.17 -27.77
N ILE A 50 -7.51 -10.72 -26.93
CA ILE A 50 -7.05 -10.07 -25.69
C ILE A 50 -6.17 -8.87 -26.01
N VAL A 51 -5.20 -9.03 -26.92
CA VAL A 51 -4.33 -7.91 -27.32
C VAL A 51 -5.14 -6.83 -28.04
N ASP A 52 -6.07 -7.19 -28.92
CA ASP A 52 -6.96 -6.25 -29.61
C ASP A 52 -7.86 -5.49 -28.62
N GLU A 53 -8.38 -6.16 -27.59
CA GLU A 53 -9.21 -5.52 -26.57
C GLU A 53 -8.39 -4.59 -25.68
N ALA A 54 -7.18 -5.01 -25.30
CA ALA A 54 -6.27 -4.18 -24.51
C ALA A 54 -5.81 -2.93 -25.28
N VAL A 55 -5.71 -3.01 -26.60
CA VAL A 55 -5.16 -1.94 -27.46
C VAL A 55 -6.29 -1.14 -28.14
N GLY A 56 -7.54 -1.56 -28.00
CA GLY A 56 -8.69 -1.10 -28.78
C GLY A 56 -9.16 0.33 -28.49
N SER A 57 -9.13 1.18 -29.53
CA SER A 57 -9.88 2.44 -29.69
C SER A 57 -9.64 3.59 -28.70
N GLY A 58 -8.60 3.55 -27.87
CA GLY A 58 -8.23 4.65 -26.97
C GLY A 58 -9.07 4.75 -25.69
N HIS A 59 -10.01 3.82 -25.50
CA HIS A 59 -10.74 3.59 -24.26
C HIS A 59 -10.95 2.09 -24.10
N THR A 60 -10.05 1.42 -23.38
CA THR A 60 -10.25 0.01 -23.02
C THR A 60 -11.48 -0.09 -22.13
N LEU A 61 -12.48 -0.86 -22.56
CA LEU A 61 -13.65 -1.16 -21.73
C LEU A 61 -13.28 -2.11 -20.60
N VAL A 62 -12.26 -2.95 -20.83
CA VAL A 62 -11.77 -3.94 -19.88
C VAL A 62 -10.38 -3.52 -19.40
N PRO A 63 -10.17 -3.33 -18.08
CA PRO A 63 -8.85 -3.02 -17.54
C PRO A 63 -7.83 -4.13 -17.85
N GLN A 64 -6.59 -3.75 -18.15
CA GLN A 64 -5.53 -4.68 -18.59
C GLN A 64 -5.22 -5.78 -17.57
N ASN A 65 -5.36 -5.49 -16.27
CA ASN A 65 -5.20 -6.48 -15.22
C ASN A 65 -6.24 -7.61 -15.32
N HIS A 66 -7.51 -7.29 -15.64
CA HIS A 66 -8.56 -8.30 -15.83
C HIS A 66 -8.27 -9.17 -17.06
N LEU A 67 -7.80 -8.56 -18.15
CA LEU A 67 -7.38 -9.28 -19.35
C LEU A 67 -6.21 -10.24 -19.06
N ALA A 68 -5.22 -9.80 -18.28
CA ALA A 68 -4.11 -10.66 -17.85
C ALA A 68 -4.59 -11.84 -16.97
N TRP A 69 -5.56 -11.59 -16.08
CA TRP A 69 -6.21 -12.64 -15.30
C TRP A 69 -6.97 -13.66 -16.16
N VAL A 70 -7.68 -13.23 -17.20
CA VAL A 70 -8.31 -14.15 -18.18
C VAL A 70 -7.26 -15.06 -18.79
N CYS A 71 -6.12 -14.50 -19.26
CA CYS A 71 -5.02 -15.32 -19.79
C CYS A 71 -4.51 -16.35 -18.77
N TRP A 72 -4.35 -15.94 -17.52
CA TRP A 72 -3.81 -16.81 -16.47
C TRP A 72 -4.76 -17.96 -16.14
N ILE A 73 -6.06 -17.68 -16.02
CA ILE A 73 -7.08 -18.70 -15.78
C ILE A 73 -7.11 -19.69 -16.94
N ILE A 74 -7.17 -19.21 -18.18
CA ILE A 74 -7.19 -20.07 -19.37
C ILE A 74 -5.92 -20.92 -19.43
N ASN A 75 -4.75 -20.33 -19.21
CA ASN A 75 -3.48 -21.06 -19.20
C ASN A 75 -3.48 -22.20 -18.17
N ASN A 76 -3.97 -21.94 -16.96
CA ASN A 76 -4.06 -22.96 -15.91
C ASN A 76 -5.08 -24.06 -16.24
N LEU A 77 -6.26 -23.69 -16.75
CA LEU A 77 -7.28 -24.66 -17.17
C LEU A 77 -6.74 -25.59 -18.27
N CYS A 78 -6.00 -25.06 -19.24
CA CYS A 78 -5.35 -25.85 -20.29
C CYS A 78 -4.17 -26.71 -19.78
N SER A 79 -3.50 -26.27 -18.70
CA SER A 79 -2.33 -26.98 -18.14
C SER A 79 -2.69 -28.13 -17.19
N THR A 80 -3.95 -28.22 -16.74
CA THR A 80 -4.38 -29.29 -15.81
C THR A 80 -4.49 -30.66 -16.51
N PRO A 81 -3.70 -31.67 -16.11
CA PRO A 81 -3.80 -33.01 -16.69
C PRO A 81 -5.15 -33.65 -16.38
N GLY A 82 -5.83 -34.20 -17.38
CA GLY A 82 -7.06 -35.01 -17.20
C GLY A 82 -8.38 -34.35 -17.59
N ARG A 83 -8.42 -33.06 -17.96
CA ARG A 83 -9.65 -32.38 -18.43
C ARG A 83 -9.90 -32.44 -19.95
N GLY A 84 -9.44 -33.49 -20.63
CA GLY A 84 -9.81 -33.77 -22.02
C GLY A 84 -9.19 -32.87 -23.10
N ALA A 85 -8.49 -31.78 -22.74
CA ALA A 85 -7.62 -31.08 -23.68
C ALA A 85 -6.49 -32.03 -24.08
N ARG A 86 -6.38 -32.33 -25.38
CA ARG A 86 -5.30 -33.16 -25.90
C ARG A 86 -3.98 -32.50 -25.49
N ALA A 87 -3.03 -33.28 -24.99
CA ALA A 87 -1.71 -32.81 -24.56
C ALA A 87 -0.89 -32.05 -25.65
N SER A 88 -1.46 -31.86 -26.84
CA SER A 88 -0.95 -31.10 -27.97
C SER A 88 -1.16 -29.58 -27.89
N VAL A 89 -1.88 -29.04 -26.89
CA VAL A 89 -1.91 -27.57 -26.62
C VAL A 89 -0.59 -27.08 -25.99
N SER A 90 0.53 -27.72 -26.35
CA SER A 90 1.87 -27.33 -25.93
C SER A 90 2.42 -26.14 -26.71
N ILE A 91 1.61 -25.52 -27.59
CA ILE A 91 1.83 -24.13 -27.94
C ILE A 91 1.29 -23.33 -26.76
N SER A 92 2.20 -22.94 -25.88
CA SER A 92 1.84 -22.21 -24.68
C SER A 92 1.18 -20.90 -25.11
N LEU A 93 -0.04 -20.67 -24.63
CA LEU A 93 -0.67 -19.35 -24.67
C LEU A 93 0.37 -18.24 -24.32
N PRO A 94 1.27 -18.44 -23.33
CA PRO A 94 2.43 -17.58 -23.10
C PRO A 94 3.30 -17.24 -24.32
N GLN A 95 3.70 -18.23 -25.12
CA GLN A 95 4.50 -18.01 -26.32
C GLN A 95 3.71 -17.19 -27.35
N THR A 96 2.42 -17.52 -27.55
CA THR A 96 1.57 -16.81 -28.52
C THR A 96 1.33 -15.36 -28.10
N LEU A 97 1.11 -15.10 -26.80
CA LEU A 97 1.00 -13.75 -26.25
C LEU A 97 2.30 -12.97 -26.42
N SER A 98 3.45 -13.62 -26.16
CA SER A 98 4.77 -13.02 -26.34
C SER A 98 5.01 -12.57 -27.79
N GLU A 99 4.72 -13.44 -28.76
CA GLU A 99 4.85 -13.14 -30.19
C GLU A 99 3.91 -11.99 -30.62
N LEU A 100 2.65 -12.01 -30.18
CA LEU A 100 1.66 -10.99 -30.57
C LEU A 100 1.92 -9.63 -29.92
N CYS A 101 2.28 -9.60 -28.63
CA CYS A 101 2.64 -8.36 -27.97
C CYS A 101 3.84 -7.71 -28.66
N GLU A 102 4.84 -8.49 -29.08
CA GLU A 102 5.98 -7.98 -29.84
C GLU A 102 5.57 -7.47 -31.22
N GLU A 103 4.75 -8.21 -31.97
CA GLU A 103 4.26 -7.79 -33.29
C GLU A 103 3.49 -6.45 -33.23
N VAL A 104 2.54 -6.34 -32.31
CA VAL A 104 1.72 -5.13 -32.14
C VAL A 104 2.55 -3.96 -31.64
N PHE A 105 3.52 -4.22 -30.75
CA PHE A 105 4.42 -3.19 -30.24
C PHE A 105 5.35 -2.64 -31.34
N VAL A 106 5.89 -3.51 -32.20
CA VAL A 106 6.72 -3.10 -33.36
C VAL A 106 5.90 -2.30 -34.36
N ASP A 107 4.65 -2.69 -34.63
CA ASP A 107 3.75 -1.95 -35.53
C ASP A 107 3.38 -0.57 -34.96
N ALA A 108 3.08 -0.48 -33.68
CA ALA A 108 2.79 0.79 -32.99
C ALA A 108 3.99 1.75 -33.05
N ASN A 109 5.20 1.24 -32.80
CA ASN A 109 6.43 2.02 -32.93
C ASN A 109 6.67 2.51 -34.36
N ARG A 110 6.46 1.67 -35.36
CA ARG A 110 6.60 2.07 -36.77
C ARG A 110 5.65 3.23 -37.11
N LYS A 111 4.40 3.17 -36.65
CA LYS A 111 3.41 4.24 -36.84
C LYS A 111 3.84 5.57 -36.18
N LEU A 112 4.49 5.50 -35.02
CA LEU A 112 5.06 6.69 -34.34
C LEU A 112 6.25 7.29 -35.09
N GLU A 113 7.14 6.44 -35.61
CA GLU A 113 8.29 6.85 -36.43
C GLU A 113 7.79 7.59 -37.69
N ASP A 114 6.82 7.01 -38.39
CA ASP A 114 6.20 7.55 -39.60
C ASP A 114 5.35 8.82 -39.34
N GLY A 115 5.06 9.14 -38.07
CA GLY A 115 4.25 10.29 -37.67
C GLY A 115 2.77 10.17 -38.00
N LEU A 116 2.29 8.97 -38.34
CA LEU A 116 0.90 8.70 -38.68
C LEU A 116 0.13 8.28 -37.43
N GLY A 117 -0.86 9.08 -37.02
CA GLY A 117 -1.72 8.73 -35.88
C GLY A 117 -0.99 8.69 -34.54
N VAL A 118 -0.09 9.66 -34.30
CA VAL A 118 0.79 9.72 -33.10
C VAL A 118 0.02 9.53 -31.79
N ASP A 119 -1.14 10.16 -31.62
CA ASP A 119 -1.95 10.03 -30.41
C ASP A 119 -2.47 8.60 -30.21
N MET A 120 -3.03 8.01 -31.27
CA MET A 120 -3.52 6.63 -31.24
C MET A 120 -2.37 5.66 -30.97
N ALA A 121 -1.25 5.79 -31.69
CA ALA A 121 -0.10 4.91 -31.51
C ALA A 121 0.54 5.06 -30.11
N SER A 122 0.53 6.27 -29.52
CA SER A 122 0.98 6.50 -28.14
C SER A 122 0.06 5.81 -27.12
N SER A 123 -1.26 5.90 -27.31
CA SER A 123 -2.24 5.20 -26.46
C SER A 123 -2.04 3.68 -26.55
N ILE A 124 -1.93 3.16 -27.76
CA ILE A 124 -1.68 1.75 -28.04
C ILE A 124 -0.41 1.26 -27.32
N MET A 125 0.68 2.04 -27.38
CA MET A 125 1.91 1.68 -26.67
C MET A 125 1.72 1.64 -25.16
N LEU A 126 1.07 2.66 -24.58
CA LEU A 126 0.85 2.72 -23.14
C LEU A 126 0.03 1.51 -22.66
N ASP A 127 -1.09 1.24 -23.33
CA ASP A 127 -1.97 0.12 -22.99
C ASP A 127 -1.26 -1.24 -23.13
N LEU A 128 -0.42 -1.37 -24.18
CA LEU A 128 0.36 -2.58 -24.41
C LEU A 128 1.47 -2.76 -23.38
N VAL A 129 2.15 -1.69 -22.96
CA VAL A 129 3.16 -1.72 -21.90
C VAL A 129 2.54 -2.17 -20.58
N ILE A 130 1.34 -1.65 -20.24
CA ILE A 130 0.60 -2.06 -19.04
C ILE A 130 0.21 -3.54 -19.14
N LEU A 131 -0.36 -3.97 -20.27
CA LEU A 131 -0.73 -5.37 -20.48
C LEU A 131 0.49 -6.29 -20.36
N VAL A 132 1.63 -5.94 -20.97
CA VAL A 132 2.87 -6.73 -20.90
C VAL A 132 3.37 -6.81 -19.46
N GLY A 133 3.32 -5.73 -18.69
CA GLY A 133 3.67 -5.73 -17.27
C GLY A 133 2.79 -6.66 -16.44
N GLU A 134 1.46 -6.64 -16.65
CA GLU A 134 0.52 -7.51 -15.94
C GLU A 134 0.67 -9.00 -16.34
N LEU A 135 0.86 -9.28 -17.63
CA LEU A 135 1.14 -10.63 -18.11
C LEU A 135 2.48 -11.15 -17.58
N TYR A 136 3.49 -10.29 -17.50
CA TYR A 136 4.78 -10.61 -16.91
C TYR A 136 4.63 -10.96 -15.44
N LYS A 137 3.92 -10.14 -14.65
CA LYS A 137 3.63 -10.39 -13.24
C LYS A 137 3.01 -11.77 -13.00
N LEU A 138 2.16 -12.25 -13.90
CA LEU A 138 1.51 -13.56 -13.84
C LEU A 138 2.34 -14.71 -14.44
N GLY A 139 3.55 -14.45 -14.93
CA GLY A 139 4.42 -15.46 -15.53
C GLY A 139 4.00 -15.92 -16.93
N LEU A 140 3.18 -15.13 -17.63
CA LEU A 140 2.66 -15.47 -18.95
C LEU A 140 3.47 -14.87 -20.10
N VAL A 141 4.41 -13.98 -19.81
CA VAL A 141 5.32 -13.40 -20.79
C VAL A 141 6.76 -13.58 -20.31
N GLU A 142 7.64 -13.90 -21.26
CA GLU A 142 9.06 -14.12 -21.02
C GLU A 142 9.80 -12.81 -20.75
N ASP A 143 10.90 -12.90 -19.98
CA ASP A 143 11.75 -11.75 -19.68
C ASP A 143 12.19 -11.01 -20.95
N GLY A 144 12.50 -11.75 -22.02
CA GLY A 144 12.98 -11.22 -23.29
C GLY A 144 12.02 -10.21 -23.94
N VAL A 145 10.71 -10.41 -23.81
CA VAL A 145 9.69 -9.48 -24.34
C VAL A 145 9.68 -8.20 -23.52
N VAL A 146 9.70 -8.30 -22.18
CA VAL A 146 9.78 -7.13 -21.30
C VAL A 146 11.03 -6.32 -21.58
N LYS A 147 12.20 -6.97 -21.76
CA LYS A 147 13.44 -6.28 -22.11
C LYS A 147 13.29 -5.51 -23.42
N ARG A 148 12.73 -6.15 -24.45
CA ARG A 148 12.54 -5.52 -25.77
C ARG A 148 11.58 -4.34 -25.68
N VAL A 149 10.40 -4.51 -25.07
CA VAL A 149 9.42 -3.43 -24.86
C VAL A 149 10.06 -2.28 -24.09
N TYR A 150 10.80 -2.55 -23.02
CA TYR A 150 11.51 -1.56 -22.24
C TYR A 150 12.51 -0.75 -23.08
N PHE A 151 13.46 -1.44 -23.73
CA PHE A 151 14.53 -0.78 -24.48
C PHE A 151 14.02 -0.04 -25.70
N GLU A 152 13.05 -0.58 -26.41
CA GLU A 152 12.47 0.07 -27.59
C GLU A 152 11.64 1.31 -27.19
N THR A 153 10.87 1.24 -26.10
CA THR A 153 10.16 2.42 -25.55
C THR A 153 11.16 3.50 -25.12
N LEU A 154 12.26 3.10 -24.47
CA LEU A 154 13.33 4.01 -24.04
C LEU A 154 14.08 4.63 -25.23
N HIS A 155 14.45 3.83 -26.24
CA HIS A 155 15.36 4.27 -27.30
C HIS A 155 14.68 4.86 -28.53
N ARG A 156 13.41 4.57 -28.82
CA ARG A 156 12.73 5.07 -30.04
C ARG A 156 11.69 6.14 -29.77
N GLY A 157 11.35 6.37 -28.51
CA GLY A 157 10.35 7.30 -28.02
C GLY A 157 10.63 8.81 -28.17
N TYR A 158 11.46 9.23 -29.13
CA TYR A 158 12.06 10.58 -29.20
C TYR A 158 11.06 11.76 -29.29
N LYS A 159 9.79 11.53 -29.61
CA LYS A 159 8.81 12.61 -29.85
C LYS A 159 7.88 12.90 -28.66
N ARG A 160 7.76 12.01 -27.67
CA ARG A 160 6.89 12.17 -26.49
C ARG A 160 7.51 11.51 -25.26
N PHE A 161 8.49 12.20 -24.68
CA PHE A 161 9.20 11.73 -23.49
C PHE A 161 8.25 11.41 -22.32
N ASP A 162 7.26 12.27 -22.10
CA ASP A 162 6.30 12.20 -20.98
C ASP A 162 5.47 10.91 -20.97
N VAL A 163 4.94 10.50 -22.11
CA VAL A 163 4.14 9.27 -22.24
C VAL A 163 5.02 8.03 -22.03
N ASN A 164 6.21 8.02 -22.63
CA ASN A 164 7.13 6.89 -22.57
C ASN A 164 7.69 6.69 -21.16
N ALA A 165 8.08 7.76 -20.48
CA ALA A 165 8.58 7.68 -19.12
C ALA A 165 7.51 7.17 -18.14
N LYS A 166 6.26 7.62 -18.26
CA LYS A 166 5.15 7.09 -17.44
C LYS A 166 4.89 5.61 -17.70
N ALA A 167 4.85 5.20 -18.98
CA ALA A 167 4.71 3.80 -19.35
C ALA A 167 5.85 2.94 -18.76
N LEU A 168 7.08 3.44 -18.84
CA LEU A 168 8.27 2.77 -18.30
C LEU A 168 8.25 2.70 -16.77
N CYS A 169 7.80 3.74 -16.07
CA CYS A 169 7.65 3.69 -14.60
C CYS A 169 6.62 2.63 -14.19
N LEU A 170 5.46 2.60 -14.85
CA LEU A 170 4.44 1.58 -14.61
C LEU A 170 4.94 0.16 -14.91
N LEU A 171 5.68 -0.02 -16.01
CA LEU A 171 6.28 -1.30 -16.34
C LEU A 171 7.27 -1.75 -15.26
N LEU A 172 8.12 -0.83 -14.77
CA LEU A 172 9.08 -1.13 -13.72
C LEU A 172 8.40 -1.46 -12.39
N GLU A 173 7.31 -0.78 -12.04
CA GLU A 173 6.47 -1.14 -10.88
C GLU A 173 5.95 -2.58 -10.99
N LEU A 174 5.36 -2.95 -12.13
CA LEU A 174 4.82 -4.29 -12.36
C LEU A 174 5.91 -5.38 -12.38
N VAL A 175 7.06 -5.09 -12.98
CA VAL A 175 8.24 -5.99 -12.97
C VAL A 175 8.77 -6.17 -11.55
N ALA A 176 8.85 -5.10 -10.77
CA ALA A 176 9.30 -5.15 -9.39
C ALA A 176 8.34 -5.95 -8.49
N GLU A 177 7.03 -5.85 -8.72
CA GLU A 177 6.06 -6.68 -8.01
C GLU A 177 6.30 -8.17 -8.25
N ARG A 178 6.56 -8.57 -9.51
CA ARG A 178 6.94 -9.95 -9.81
C ARG A 178 8.20 -10.37 -9.06
N TRP A 179 9.23 -9.52 -9.08
CA TRP A 179 10.49 -9.82 -8.41
C TRP A 179 10.34 -10.05 -6.91
N ASN A 180 9.47 -9.27 -6.27
CA ASN A 180 9.15 -9.45 -4.85
C ASN A 180 8.41 -10.78 -4.59
N THR A 181 7.57 -11.23 -5.52
CA THR A 181 6.81 -12.49 -5.38
C THR A 181 7.61 -13.74 -5.74
N ASP A 182 8.55 -13.64 -6.67
CA ASP A 182 9.41 -14.75 -7.11
C ASP A 182 10.88 -14.31 -7.20
N PRO A 183 11.66 -14.46 -6.12
CA PRO A 183 13.07 -14.07 -6.07
C PRO A 183 13.97 -14.87 -7.01
N THR A 184 13.46 -15.94 -7.65
CA THR A 184 14.22 -16.75 -8.60
C THR A 184 14.19 -16.17 -10.02
N SER A 185 13.29 -15.22 -10.31
CA SER A 185 13.17 -14.55 -11.61
C SER A 185 14.22 -13.44 -11.86
N ARG A 186 15.42 -13.53 -11.25
CA ARG A 186 16.50 -12.51 -11.24
C ARG A 186 17.15 -12.21 -12.60
N ASN A 187 16.55 -12.60 -13.71
CA ASN A 187 17.08 -12.34 -15.05
C ASN A 187 16.91 -10.90 -15.50
N ILE A 188 16.00 -10.13 -14.89
CA ILE A 188 15.83 -8.70 -15.16
C ILE A 188 16.51 -7.90 -14.05
N ASP A 189 17.55 -7.17 -14.43
CA ASP A 189 18.25 -6.22 -13.57
C ASP A 189 17.44 -4.91 -13.52
N VAL A 190 16.48 -4.84 -12.60
CA VAL A 190 15.64 -3.64 -12.41
C VAL A 190 16.50 -2.44 -12.04
N GLU A 191 17.63 -2.64 -11.35
CA GLU A 191 18.59 -1.57 -11.06
C GLU A 191 19.16 -1.00 -12.36
N GLN A 192 19.61 -1.85 -13.28
CA GLN A 192 20.09 -1.41 -14.59
C GLN A 192 19.01 -0.66 -15.38
N TYR A 193 17.74 -1.06 -15.28
CA TYR A 193 16.66 -0.38 -15.97
C TYR A 193 16.41 1.00 -15.38
N VAL A 194 16.22 1.10 -14.06
CA VAL A 194 16.06 2.39 -13.38
C VAL A 194 17.22 3.34 -13.68
N LEU A 195 18.46 2.85 -13.66
CA LEU A 195 19.64 3.64 -14.03
C LEU A 195 19.60 4.11 -15.49
N SER A 196 19.15 3.25 -16.41
CA SER A 196 18.99 3.61 -17.83
C SER A 196 17.87 4.63 -18.04
N LEU A 197 16.79 4.55 -17.27
CA LEU A 197 15.68 5.53 -17.31
C LEU A 197 16.12 6.89 -16.75
N LEU A 198 16.90 6.89 -15.67
CA LEU A 198 17.49 8.11 -15.10
C LEU A 198 18.47 8.77 -16.08
N ASP A 199 19.39 8.01 -16.68
CA ASP A 199 20.32 8.54 -17.70
C ASP A 199 19.56 9.06 -18.93
N TYR A 200 18.49 8.39 -19.35
CA TYR A 200 17.60 8.87 -20.40
C TYR A 200 16.90 10.19 -20.01
N ALA A 201 16.32 10.27 -18.81
CA ALA A 201 15.71 11.49 -18.30
C ALA A 201 16.71 12.66 -18.26
N GLU A 202 17.93 12.43 -17.79
CA GLU A 202 18.95 13.49 -17.74
C GLU A 202 19.35 14.03 -19.12
N ARG A 203 19.24 13.23 -20.19
CA ARG A 203 19.61 13.64 -21.55
C ARG A 203 18.51 14.41 -22.27
N HIS A 204 17.26 14.27 -21.84
CA HIS A 204 16.08 14.76 -22.56
C HIS A 204 15.33 15.89 -21.86
N ASP A 205 15.86 16.40 -20.74
CA ASP A 205 15.34 17.57 -20.00
C ASP A 205 13.82 17.54 -19.76
N PRO A 206 13.29 16.49 -19.11
CA PRO A 206 11.86 16.33 -18.91
C PRO A 206 11.31 17.23 -17.80
N PRO A 207 9.97 17.31 -17.67
CA PRO A 207 9.35 18.00 -16.55
C PRO A 207 9.91 17.54 -15.20
N ALA A 208 10.22 18.48 -14.30
CA ALA A 208 10.84 18.18 -13.01
C ALA A 208 10.05 17.17 -12.17
N GLU A 209 8.71 17.22 -12.24
CA GLU A 209 7.81 16.28 -11.56
C GLU A 209 8.11 14.82 -11.93
N LEU A 210 8.36 14.56 -13.21
CA LEU A 210 8.65 13.22 -13.73
C LEU A 210 10.05 12.74 -13.34
N VAL A 211 11.03 13.64 -13.26
CA VAL A 211 12.36 13.31 -12.72
C VAL A 211 12.27 12.91 -11.26
N GLU A 212 11.49 13.65 -10.48
CA GLU A 212 11.28 13.34 -9.06
C GLU A 212 10.45 12.06 -8.87
N GLU A 213 9.51 11.75 -9.76
CA GLU A 213 8.80 10.47 -9.79
C GLU A 213 9.76 9.30 -10.06
N ILE A 214 10.62 9.40 -11.09
CA ILE A 214 11.63 8.37 -11.40
C ILE A 214 12.63 8.22 -10.24
N ARG A 215 13.03 9.32 -9.59
CA ARG A 215 13.90 9.29 -8.39
C ARG A 215 13.21 8.67 -7.19
N GLY A 216 11.95 9.01 -6.96
CA GLY A 216 11.13 8.42 -5.91
C GLY A 216 11.01 6.91 -6.10
N PHE A 217 10.78 6.47 -7.34
CA PHE A 217 10.81 5.06 -7.71
C PHE A 217 12.19 4.44 -7.43
N ALA A 218 13.28 5.04 -7.88
CA ALA A 218 14.64 4.55 -7.61
C ALA A 218 14.93 4.39 -6.10
N LEU A 219 14.48 5.34 -5.28
CA LEU A 219 14.62 5.29 -3.83
C LEU A 219 13.83 4.14 -3.20
N GLN A 220 12.65 3.79 -3.72
CA GLN A 220 11.89 2.63 -3.25
C GLN A 220 12.66 1.31 -3.40
N PHE A 221 13.60 1.23 -4.36
CA PHE A 221 14.47 0.07 -4.59
C PHE A 221 15.86 0.21 -3.98
N GLY A 222 16.11 1.26 -3.18
CA GLY A 222 17.43 1.51 -2.60
C GLY A 222 18.49 1.92 -3.64
N ILE A 223 18.08 2.31 -4.85
CA ILE A 223 18.98 2.72 -5.93
C ILE A 223 19.32 4.19 -5.72
N GLN A 224 20.50 4.45 -5.19
CA GLN A 224 20.99 5.82 -5.07
C GLN A 224 21.58 6.27 -6.40
N ALA A 225 20.85 7.15 -7.10
CA ALA A 225 21.43 7.90 -8.21
C ALA A 225 22.66 8.65 -7.71
N ARG A 226 23.84 8.41 -8.32
CA ARG A 226 25.04 9.17 -7.95
C ARG A 226 24.76 10.64 -8.22
N PRO A 227 24.77 11.53 -7.20
CA PRO A 227 24.59 12.95 -7.45
C PRO A 227 25.69 13.40 -8.42
N ARG A 228 25.30 14.04 -9.52
CA ARG A 228 26.27 14.76 -10.37
C ARG A 228 27.10 15.64 -9.43
N ARG A 229 28.43 15.59 -9.58
CA ARG A 229 29.30 16.62 -9.02
C ARG A 229 28.70 17.96 -9.44
N PRO A 230 28.35 18.87 -8.51
CA PRO A 230 27.89 20.18 -8.89
C PRO A 230 28.94 20.81 -9.82
N PRO A 231 28.54 21.55 -10.86
CA PRO A 231 29.50 22.31 -11.65
C PRO A 231 30.37 23.13 -10.70
N SER A 232 31.68 23.00 -10.84
CA SER A 232 32.69 23.64 -9.99
C SER A 232 32.32 25.12 -9.72
N PRO A 233 32.18 25.56 -8.46
CA PRO A 233 31.77 26.92 -8.12
C PRO A 233 32.90 27.96 -8.24
N PHE A 234 34.05 27.63 -8.84
CA PHE A 234 35.11 28.59 -9.08
C PHE A 234 34.90 29.37 -10.40
N SER A 235 34.04 30.38 -10.32
CA SER A 235 34.23 31.63 -11.06
C SER A 235 33.94 32.78 -10.11
N SER A 236 35.03 33.40 -9.68
CA SER A 236 35.15 34.51 -8.74
C SER A 236 34.31 35.72 -9.16
N GLY A 237 33.20 35.95 -8.47
CA GLY A 237 32.43 37.18 -8.47
C GLY A 237 32.19 37.63 -7.02
N SER A 238 32.75 38.79 -6.67
CA SER A 238 32.68 39.45 -5.37
C SER A 238 31.24 39.72 -4.90
N ILE A 239 30.92 39.31 -3.67
CA ILE A 239 29.65 39.60 -2.97
C ILE A 239 29.71 41.02 -2.36
N PRO A 240 28.76 41.92 -2.64
CA PRO A 240 28.63 43.17 -1.91
C PRO A 240 27.82 42.94 -0.62
N THR A 241 28.37 43.40 0.50
CA THR A 241 27.66 43.59 1.78
C THR A 241 26.51 44.57 1.61
N GLN A 242 25.26 44.10 1.71
CA GLN A 242 24.08 44.93 1.92
C GLN A 242 23.45 44.62 3.29
N ASN A 243 23.40 45.65 4.14
CA ASN A 243 22.56 45.72 5.32
C ASN A 243 21.08 45.75 4.88
N GLY A 244 20.43 44.59 4.89
CA GLY A 244 18.98 44.49 4.66
C GLY A 244 18.21 44.78 5.94
N GLN A 245 17.54 45.93 6.00
CA GLN A 245 16.38 46.11 6.86
C GLN A 245 15.32 45.08 6.43
N LEU A 246 14.94 44.18 7.34
CA LEU A 246 13.79 43.30 7.16
C LEU A 246 12.55 44.18 6.93
N HIS A 247 12.03 44.19 5.71
CA HIS A 247 10.67 44.60 5.43
C HIS A 247 9.74 43.63 6.16
N THR A 248 9.12 44.08 7.24
CA THR A 248 7.97 43.37 7.83
C THR A 248 6.83 43.41 6.81
N PRO A 249 6.32 42.26 6.33
CA PRO A 249 5.11 42.24 5.52
C PRO A 249 3.96 42.90 6.30
N PRO A 250 2.99 43.53 5.61
CA PRO A 250 1.91 44.26 6.27
C PRO A 250 1.22 43.36 7.30
N ASP A 251 1.15 43.86 8.54
CA ASP A 251 0.50 43.26 9.69
C ASP A 251 -0.88 42.73 9.29
N SER A 252 -0.95 41.44 9.05
CA SER A 252 -2.21 40.72 9.02
C SER A 252 -2.78 40.82 10.43
N THR A 253 -3.93 41.48 10.54
CA THR A 253 -4.68 41.77 11.77
C THR A 253 -5.28 40.48 12.36
N PHE A 254 -4.45 39.49 12.65
CA PHE A 254 -4.88 38.34 13.43
C PHE A 254 -5.15 38.80 14.85
N ALA A 255 -6.35 38.51 15.36
CA ALA A 255 -6.68 38.75 16.75
C ALA A 255 -5.70 37.98 17.62
N THR A 256 -5.16 38.63 18.65
CA THR A 256 -4.21 38.01 19.57
C THR A 256 -4.86 37.92 20.95
N GLU A 257 -4.84 36.73 21.54
CA GLU A 257 -5.43 36.49 22.86
C GLU A 257 -4.47 35.76 23.80
N GLU A 258 -4.61 36.00 25.10
CA GLU A 258 -3.84 35.30 26.12
C GLU A 258 -4.54 33.99 26.49
N HIS A 259 -3.83 32.87 26.51
CA HIS A 259 -4.44 31.59 26.86
C HIS A 259 -4.95 31.62 28.31
N PRO A 260 -6.21 31.21 28.60
CA PRO A 260 -6.83 31.42 29.92
C PRO A 260 -6.15 30.70 31.09
N VAL A 261 -5.52 29.54 30.82
CA VAL A 261 -4.84 28.72 31.85
C VAL A 261 -3.31 28.89 31.83
N TYR A 262 -2.68 28.70 30.68
CA TYR A 262 -1.22 28.72 30.50
C TYR A 262 -0.67 30.10 30.13
N PHE A 263 -1.08 31.11 30.89
CA PHE A 263 -0.53 32.47 30.80
C PHE A 263 -0.04 32.92 32.18
N PHE A 264 1.12 32.41 32.58
CA PHE A 264 1.68 32.64 33.90
C PHE A 264 2.26 34.05 34.02
N ARG A 265 1.91 34.78 35.09
CA ARG A 265 2.38 36.17 35.28
C ARG A 265 3.91 36.25 35.41
N ASP A 266 4.51 35.22 35.97
CA ASP A 266 5.95 35.02 36.19
C ASP A 266 6.65 34.24 35.06
N GLY A 267 5.93 33.87 34.00
CA GLY A 267 6.54 33.23 32.84
C GLY A 267 7.55 34.13 32.14
N ASN A 268 8.68 33.55 31.75
CA ASN A 268 9.83 34.25 31.17
C ASN A 268 9.92 34.11 29.65
N ILE A 269 8.97 33.42 29.01
CA ILE A 269 8.89 33.26 27.56
C ILE A 269 7.44 33.22 27.08
N ASP A 270 7.20 33.81 25.91
CA ASP A 270 5.90 33.80 25.25
C ASP A 270 5.98 32.88 24.00
N PHE A 271 5.17 31.83 23.93
CA PHE A 271 4.94 31.08 22.69
C PHE A 271 3.69 31.59 22.01
N ILE A 272 3.71 31.64 20.67
CA ILE A 272 2.58 32.08 19.86
C ILE A 272 2.19 30.93 18.95
N CYS A 273 1.04 30.33 19.24
CA CYS A 273 0.43 29.32 18.37
C CYS A 273 -0.65 29.97 17.52
N GLN A 274 -0.76 29.55 16.26
CA GLN A 274 -1.83 30.00 15.37
C GLN A 274 -2.89 28.92 15.27
N SER A 275 -4.15 29.30 15.52
CA SER A 275 -5.32 28.44 15.30
C SER A 275 -6.35 29.27 14.52
N ASP A 276 -6.64 28.86 13.30
CA ASP A 276 -7.48 29.60 12.35
C ASP A 276 -7.07 31.10 12.24
N ASP A 277 -7.94 32.00 12.71
CA ASP A 277 -7.79 33.46 12.65
C ASP A 277 -7.27 34.08 13.95
N ILE A 278 -6.93 33.26 14.95
CA ILE A 278 -6.53 33.71 16.29
C ILE A 278 -5.11 33.25 16.61
N ARG A 279 -4.32 34.18 17.13
CA ARG A 279 -3.01 33.92 17.72
C ARG A 279 -3.14 33.81 19.22
N THR A 280 -2.98 32.61 19.74
CA THR A 280 -3.00 32.36 21.18
C THR A 280 -1.60 32.51 21.75
N ILE A 281 -1.44 33.39 22.74
CA ILE A 281 -0.19 33.57 23.48
C ILE A 281 -0.20 32.68 24.71
N PHE A 282 0.83 31.83 24.80
CA PHE A 282 1.16 31.03 25.97
C PHE A 282 2.35 31.67 26.68
N ARG A 283 2.16 32.10 27.93
CA ARG A 283 3.26 32.63 28.74
C ARG A 283 3.68 31.57 29.76
N VAL A 284 4.89 31.04 29.60
CA VAL A 284 5.37 29.86 30.32
C VAL A 284 6.79 30.04 30.86
N HIS A 285 7.24 29.07 31.66
CA HIS A 285 8.58 28.99 32.21
C HIS A 285 9.48 28.15 31.30
N SER A 286 10.51 28.76 30.73
CA SER A 286 11.43 28.10 29.80
C SER A 286 12.10 26.87 30.42
N HIS A 287 12.53 26.97 31.69
CA HIS A 287 13.22 25.88 32.38
C HIS A 287 12.36 24.60 32.48
N GLN A 288 11.03 24.74 32.58
CA GLN A 288 10.13 23.59 32.62
C GLN A 288 10.20 22.83 31.29
N LEU A 289 10.17 23.53 30.16
CA LEU A 289 10.18 22.91 28.83
C LEU A 289 11.55 22.32 28.48
N VAL A 290 12.62 23.06 28.77
CA VAL A 290 14.01 22.64 28.52
C VAL A 290 14.33 21.32 29.24
N GLY A 291 13.80 21.13 30.45
CA GLY A 291 14.02 19.89 31.21
C GLY A 291 13.41 18.63 30.59
N PHE A 292 12.43 18.76 29.69
CA PHE A 292 11.73 17.63 29.07
C PHE A 292 12.04 17.42 27.58
N SER A 293 12.66 18.40 26.92
CA SER A 293 12.82 18.41 25.46
C SER A 293 14.18 18.97 25.04
N SER A 294 14.95 18.14 24.32
CA SER A 294 16.19 18.55 23.64
C SER A 294 15.93 19.61 22.57
N VAL A 295 14.82 19.49 21.84
CA VAL A 295 14.41 20.45 20.80
C VAL A 295 14.12 21.82 21.41
N MET A 296 13.34 21.88 22.50
CA MET A 296 13.09 23.12 23.23
C MET A 296 14.36 23.66 23.87
N SER A 297 15.27 22.80 24.37
CA SER A 297 16.59 23.24 24.85
C SER A 297 17.39 23.95 23.76
N GLY A 298 17.37 23.43 22.53
CA GLY A 298 18.02 24.08 21.38
C GLY A 298 17.33 25.38 21.01
N LEU A 299 16.00 25.37 20.87
CA LEU A 299 15.19 26.52 20.51
C LEU A 299 15.34 27.68 21.50
N LEU A 300 15.48 27.36 22.79
CA LEU A 300 15.59 28.31 23.90
C LEU A 300 17.02 28.53 24.39
N SER A 301 18.03 28.09 23.62
CA SER A 301 19.44 28.38 23.90
C SER A 301 19.71 29.88 23.85
N GLN A 302 20.71 30.35 24.61
CA GLN A 302 21.03 31.78 24.69
C GLN A 302 21.24 32.42 23.31
N ASP A 303 21.97 31.74 22.42
CA ASP A 303 22.23 32.22 21.06
C ASP A 303 20.95 32.43 20.24
N ASN A 304 19.95 31.57 20.43
CA ASN A 304 18.67 31.68 19.76
C ASN A 304 17.77 32.73 20.42
N LEU A 305 17.75 32.82 21.76
CA LEU A 305 16.96 33.82 22.48
C LEU A 305 17.31 35.26 22.08
N HIS A 306 18.59 35.54 21.78
CA HIS A 306 19.01 36.86 21.31
C HIS A 306 18.54 37.22 19.89
N ARG A 307 18.12 36.22 19.11
CA ARG A 307 17.62 36.40 17.72
C ARG A 307 16.11 36.51 17.67
N LEU A 308 15.41 36.11 18.73
CA LEU A 308 13.95 36.12 18.77
C LEU A 308 13.41 37.54 19.00
N PRO A 309 12.24 37.87 18.43
CA PRO A 309 11.57 39.13 18.71
C PRO A 309 11.25 39.22 20.21
N VAL A 310 11.57 40.36 20.82
CA VAL A 310 11.31 40.63 22.24
C VAL A 310 10.10 41.54 22.36
N PHE A 311 9.10 41.15 23.16
CA PHE A 311 7.93 41.96 23.45
C PHE A 311 7.66 41.98 24.95
N GLY A 312 7.50 43.18 25.52
CA GLY A 312 7.33 43.33 26.96
C GLY A 312 8.49 42.74 27.77
N GLY A 313 9.71 42.81 27.23
CA GLY A 313 10.93 42.30 27.87
C GLY A 313 11.11 40.78 27.82
N ARG A 314 10.26 40.04 27.08
CA ARG A 314 10.34 38.58 26.95
C ARG A 314 10.51 38.14 25.49
N PRO A 315 11.31 37.09 25.23
CA PRO A 315 11.41 36.51 23.90
C PRO A 315 10.06 35.89 23.50
N ARG A 316 9.70 36.05 22.22
CA ARG A 316 8.53 35.45 21.58
C ARG A 316 8.95 34.38 20.59
N VAL A 317 8.41 33.18 20.76
CA VAL A 317 8.66 32.04 19.88
C VAL A 317 7.38 31.72 19.11
N PRO A 318 7.33 31.98 17.79
CA PRO A 318 6.21 31.50 16.98
C PRO A 318 6.31 29.97 16.83
N LEU A 319 5.17 29.29 16.98
CA LEU A 319 5.01 27.86 16.75
C LEU A 319 3.92 27.64 15.69
N ASP A 320 4.17 26.71 14.77
CA ASP A 320 3.20 26.29 13.75
C ASP A 320 2.22 25.22 14.27
N ASP A 321 2.08 25.08 15.59
CA ASP A 321 1.18 24.10 16.21
C ASP A 321 -0.17 24.71 16.53
N ASP A 322 -1.20 23.85 16.54
CA ASP A 322 -2.52 24.24 17.04
C ASP A 322 -2.47 24.58 18.53
N ALA A 323 -3.14 25.66 18.91
CA ALA A 323 -3.15 26.16 20.28
C ALA A 323 -3.77 25.15 21.26
N THR A 324 -4.81 24.41 20.85
CA THR A 324 -5.48 23.41 21.69
C THR A 324 -4.56 22.23 21.97
N GLU A 325 -3.89 21.72 20.93
CA GLU A 325 -2.91 20.64 21.07
C GLU A 325 -1.73 21.04 21.96
N PHE A 326 -1.21 22.25 21.77
CA PHE A 326 -0.11 22.76 22.60
C PHE A 326 -0.53 22.94 24.06
N ALA A 327 -1.76 23.40 24.32
CA ALA A 327 -2.32 23.49 25.66
C ALA A 327 -2.41 22.11 26.34
N LEU A 328 -2.81 21.06 25.63
CA LEU A 328 -2.82 19.68 26.14
C LEU A 328 -1.42 19.24 26.57
N LEU A 329 -0.41 19.50 25.74
CA LEU A 329 0.98 19.19 26.07
C LEU A 329 1.44 19.95 27.32
N LEU A 330 1.18 21.26 27.41
CA LEU A 330 1.53 22.05 28.59
C LEU A 330 0.82 21.52 29.85
N GLY A 331 -0.43 21.06 29.72
CA GLY A 331 -1.14 20.42 30.82
C GLY A 331 -0.42 19.20 31.38
N VAL A 332 0.11 18.36 30.49
CA VAL A 332 0.94 17.21 30.86
C VAL A 332 2.23 17.64 31.56
N LEU A 333 2.93 18.64 31.02
CA LEU A 333 4.25 19.06 31.52
C LEU A 333 4.17 19.80 32.87
N TYR A 334 3.11 20.58 33.11
CA TYR A 334 2.97 21.38 34.32
C TYR A 334 2.30 20.64 35.48
N LYS A 335 1.37 19.71 35.21
CA LYS A 335 0.65 19.01 36.27
C LYS A 335 1.46 17.90 36.94
N SER A 336 2.68 17.59 36.47
CA SER A 336 3.61 16.56 36.98
C SER A 336 3.07 15.13 37.09
N PHE A 337 1.78 14.94 36.87
CA PHE A 337 1.08 13.69 36.63
C PHE A 337 0.49 13.76 35.24
N LEU A 338 0.85 12.78 34.41
CA LEU A 338 -0.02 12.40 33.33
C LEU A 338 -1.34 11.98 34.00
N PRO A 339 -2.48 12.63 33.72
CA PRO A 339 -3.76 12.24 34.30
C PRO A 339 -4.20 10.84 33.85
N PHE A 340 -3.40 10.18 33.00
CA PHE A 340 -3.54 8.81 32.54
C PHE A 340 -3.19 7.83 33.68
N GLY A 341 -4.04 7.77 34.69
CA GLY A 341 -4.11 6.60 35.57
C GLY A 341 -4.50 5.35 34.77
N THR A 342 -5.40 4.53 35.29
CA THR A 342 -5.98 3.41 34.51
C THR A 342 -6.89 3.87 33.36
N ILE A 343 -7.11 5.19 33.19
CA ILE A 343 -8.01 5.76 32.19
C ILE A 343 -7.17 6.34 31.06
N HIS A 344 -7.34 5.79 29.87
CA HIS A 344 -6.70 6.25 28.65
C HIS A 344 -7.37 7.53 28.13
N PRO A 345 -6.58 8.47 27.56
CA PRO A 345 -7.15 9.67 26.96
C PRO A 345 -8.00 9.31 25.71
N PRO A 346 -9.01 10.13 25.38
CA PRO A 346 -9.68 10.04 24.09
C PRO A 346 -8.68 10.07 22.94
N PHE A 347 -8.99 9.38 21.83
CA PHE A 347 -8.06 9.24 20.70
C PHE A 347 -7.51 10.59 20.20
N ARG A 348 -8.34 11.63 20.13
CA ARG A 348 -7.91 12.96 19.68
C ARG A 348 -6.82 13.54 20.59
N GLU A 349 -7.01 13.48 21.90
CA GLU A 349 -6.00 13.96 22.87
C GLU A 349 -4.72 13.12 22.80
N PHE A 350 -4.87 11.78 22.70
CA PHE A 350 -3.75 10.87 22.50
C PHE A 350 -2.95 11.23 21.24
N ALA A 351 -3.63 11.45 20.12
CA ALA A 351 -3.03 11.79 18.84
C ALA A 351 -2.24 13.10 18.91
N SER A 352 -2.84 14.15 19.47
CA SER A 352 -2.19 15.45 19.66
C SER A 352 -0.94 15.34 20.55
N LEU A 353 -1.04 14.63 21.68
CA LEU A 353 0.09 14.43 22.58
C LEU A 353 1.19 13.58 21.95
N LEU A 354 0.85 12.54 21.19
CA LEU A 354 1.82 11.70 20.51
C LEU A 354 2.56 12.50 19.42
N ARG A 355 1.86 13.29 18.59
CA ARG A 355 2.48 14.16 17.59
C ARG A 355 3.45 15.16 18.21
N LEU A 356 2.97 15.93 19.21
CA LEU A 356 3.80 16.98 19.81
C LEU A 356 4.96 16.41 20.64
N SER A 357 4.76 15.32 21.37
CA SER A 357 5.86 14.65 22.07
C SER A 357 6.92 14.09 21.11
N THR A 358 6.51 13.66 19.92
CA THR A 358 7.44 13.24 18.85
C THR A 358 8.18 14.44 18.25
N LYS A 359 7.44 15.46 17.80
CA LYS A 359 7.99 16.70 17.20
C LYS A 359 9.01 17.37 18.12
N TYR A 360 8.69 17.46 19.41
CA TYR A 360 9.54 18.10 20.41
C TYR A 360 10.47 17.14 21.15
N GLN A 361 10.55 15.86 20.77
CA GLN A 361 11.40 14.85 21.42
C GLN A 361 11.21 14.78 22.95
N ILE A 362 9.95 14.83 23.40
CA ILE A 362 9.57 14.66 24.81
C ILE A 362 9.39 13.16 25.08
N ASN A 363 10.51 12.44 25.07
CA ASN A 363 10.53 10.97 25.11
C ASN A 363 9.75 10.41 26.29
N ARG A 364 9.85 11.02 27.48
CA ARG A 364 9.11 10.55 28.67
C ARG A 364 7.59 10.53 28.47
N VAL A 365 7.03 11.53 27.77
CA VAL A 365 5.59 11.57 27.48
C VAL A 365 5.25 10.55 26.39
N ARG A 366 6.04 10.50 25.32
CA ARG A 366 5.88 9.54 24.23
C ARG A 366 5.92 8.10 24.72
N ASP A 367 6.93 7.73 25.50
CA ASP A 367 7.12 6.39 26.05
C ASP A 367 5.96 6.00 26.96
N GLN A 368 5.46 6.94 27.78
CA GLN A 368 4.34 6.67 28.67
C GLN A 368 3.01 6.50 27.90
N LEU A 369 2.79 7.23 26.80
CA LEU A 369 1.63 7.04 25.92
C LEU A 369 1.68 5.67 25.23
N LEU A 370 2.87 5.24 24.80
CA LEU A 370 3.05 4.00 24.04
C LEU A 370 3.19 2.74 24.91
N LYS A 371 3.41 2.90 26.21
CA LYS A 371 3.66 1.80 27.15
C LYS A 371 2.63 0.67 27.08
N ASP A 372 1.37 1.04 26.88
CA ASP A 372 0.25 0.09 26.87
C ASP A 372 -0.07 -0.43 25.45
N PHE A 373 0.42 0.23 24.41
CA PHE A 373 0.25 -0.19 23.01
C PHE A 373 1.27 -1.23 22.57
N LEU A 374 2.47 -1.16 23.13
CA LEU A 374 3.52 -2.10 22.82
C LEU A 374 3.27 -3.37 23.62
N PRO A 375 2.94 -4.50 22.99
CA PRO A 375 2.76 -5.74 23.73
C PRO A 375 4.05 -6.01 24.50
N SER A 376 3.99 -5.91 25.82
CA SER A 376 5.07 -6.38 26.70
C SER A 376 5.37 -7.81 26.27
N GLN A 377 6.59 -8.07 25.79
CA GLN A 377 7.15 -9.21 25.01
C GLN A 377 6.61 -10.65 25.26
N GLY A 378 5.32 -10.87 25.48
CA GLY A 378 4.76 -12.12 25.98
C GLY A 378 3.23 -12.20 26.03
N ALA A 379 2.50 -11.13 25.75
CA ALA A 379 1.03 -11.19 25.70
C ALA A 379 0.55 -11.83 24.38
N ARG A 380 0.44 -13.17 24.36
CA ARG A 380 -0.13 -13.96 23.25
C ARG A 380 -1.62 -13.66 22.97
N ASP A 381 -2.30 -12.99 23.88
CA ASP A 381 -3.77 -12.91 23.87
C ASP A 381 -4.37 -11.61 23.33
N ALA A 382 -3.61 -10.54 23.08
CA ALA A 382 -4.21 -9.24 22.80
C ALA A 382 -4.26 -8.87 21.30
N ILE A 383 -5.44 -9.04 20.68
CA ILE A 383 -5.92 -8.19 19.57
C ILE A 383 -7.44 -8.08 19.77
N PRO A 384 -8.08 -6.88 19.84
CA PRO A 384 -7.71 -5.59 19.25
C PRO A 384 -7.39 -4.52 20.31
N ILE A 385 -6.11 -4.15 20.39
CA ILE A 385 -5.57 -3.28 21.46
C ILE A 385 -6.24 -1.89 21.45
N TYR A 386 -6.45 -1.28 20.29
CA TYR A 386 -6.96 0.10 20.24
C TYR A 386 -8.46 0.22 20.53
N ARG A 387 -9.28 -0.79 20.19
CA ARG A 387 -10.72 -0.80 20.51
C ARG A 387 -10.95 -0.76 22.01
N SER A 388 -10.18 -1.54 22.75
CA SER A 388 -10.21 -1.52 24.21
C SER A 388 -9.60 -0.26 24.81
N TYR A 389 -8.74 0.44 24.06
CA TYR A 389 -7.95 1.56 24.58
C TYR A 389 -8.69 2.90 24.47
N PHE A 390 -9.25 3.23 23.29
CA PHE A 390 -9.73 4.58 23.01
C PHE A 390 -11.19 4.84 23.38
N GLY A 391 -11.95 3.82 23.75
CA GLY A 391 -13.36 3.96 24.15
C GLY A 391 -14.27 4.42 22.99
N ASP A 392 -15.39 5.05 23.32
CA ASP A 392 -16.40 5.56 22.39
C ASP A 392 -16.28 7.10 22.24
N PRO A 393 -16.14 7.66 21.01
CA PRO A 393 -16.11 6.96 19.72
C PRO A 393 -14.79 6.24 19.47
N GLU A 394 -14.92 5.02 18.94
CA GLU A 394 -13.78 4.22 18.49
C GLU A 394 -13.15 4.91 17.28
N PRO A 395 -11.83 5.17 17.29
CA PRO A 395 -11.18 5.80 16.14
C PRO A 395 -11.14 4.85 14.96
N HIS A 396 -11.18 5.42 13.76
CA HIS A 396 -11.11 4.60 12.55
C HIS A 396 -9.71 3.96 12.44
N PRO A 397 -9.58 2.69 12.03
CA PRO A 397 -8.29 1.98 11.99
C PRO A 397 -7.22 2.71 11.15
N ASN A 398 -7.64 3.31 10.03
CA ASN A 398 -6.75 4.13 9.21
C ASN A 398 -6.21 5.37 9.94
N GLU A 399 -6.97 5.98 10.85
CA GLU A 399 -6.50 7.14 11.62
C GLU A 399 -5.39 6.72 12.58
N VAL A 400 -5.57 5.58 13.24
CA VAL A 400 -4.56 5.00 14.14
C VAL A 400 -3.30 4.65 13.35
N LEU A 401 -3.44 3.97 12.20
CA LEU A 401 -2.31 3.64 11.32
C LEU A 401 -1.60 4.90 10.83
N ARG A 402 -2.34 5.91 10.36
CA ARG A 402 -1.78 7.19 9.89
C ARG A 402 -1.00 7.88 11.00
N LEU A 403 -1.56 7.96 12.21
CA LEU A 403 -0.92 8.56 13.37
C LEU A 403 0.38 7.84 13.74
N PHE A 404 0.36 6.51 13.82
CA PHE A 404 1.55 5.72 14.17
C PHE A 404 2.62 5.82 13.10
N TYR A 405 2.24 5.89 11.82
CA TYR A 405 3.15 6.09 10.71
C TYR A 405 3.78 7.48 10.73
N GLU A 406 2.95 8.53 10.89
CA GLU A 406 3.38 9.93 11.01
C GLU A 406 4.35 10.12 12.18
N CYS A 407 4.05 9.50 13.32
CA CYS A 407 4.85 9.59 14.54
C CYS A 407 5.97 8.55 14.62
N GLN A 408 6.24 7.78 13.55
CA GLN A 408 7.31 6.77 13.48
C GLN A 408 7.28 5.79 14.67
N VAL A 409 6.10 5.27 15.01
CA VAL A 409 5.93 4.27 16.08
C VAL A 409 6.16 2.87 15.50
N GLU A 410 7.38 2.60 15.03
CA GLU A 410 7.72 1.37 14.29
C GLU A 410 7.23 0.07 14.97
N PRO A 411 7.40 -0.12 16.30
CA PRO A 411 7.01 -1.38 16.92
C PRO A 411 5.48 -1.62 16.94
N ALA A 412 4.67 -0.57 16.78
CA ALA A 412 3.21 -0.67 16.72
C ALA A 412 2.66 -0.75 15.28
N LEU A 413 3.48 -0.41 14.26
CA LEU A 413 3.04 -0.39 12.87
C LEU A 413 2.51 -1.73 12.36
N PRO A 414 3.16 -2.89 12.59
CA PRO A 414 2.67 -4.17 12.07
C PRO A 414 1.23 -4.47 12.55
N LEU A 415 0.93 -4.13 13.81
CA LEU A 415 -0.40 -4.33 14.37
C LEU A 415 -1.41 -3.32 13.80
N ALA A 416 -1.04 -2.05 13.68
CA ALA A 416 -1.92 -1.04 13.08
C ALA A 416 -2.26 -1.38 11.62
N PHE A 417 -1.29 -1.87 10.84
CA PHE A 417 -1.53 -2.37 9.49
C PHE A 417 -2.48 -3.56 9.46
N TYR A 418 -2.26 -4.55 10.34
CA TYR A 418 -3.14 -5.71 10.47
C TYR A 418 -4.60 -5.29 10.73
N GLU A 419 -4.81 -4.39 11.69
CA GLU A 419 -6.14 -3.90 12.07
C GLU A 419 -6.84 -3.16 10.92
N THR A 420 -6.07 -2.37 10.19
CA THR A 420 -6.54 -1.66 8.99
C THR A 420 -6.96 -2.65 7.89
N CYS A 421 -6.23 -3.77 7.74
CA CYS A 421 -6.60 -4.83 6.82
C CYS A 421 -7.84 -5.60 7.29
N VAL A 422 -7.95 -5.87 8.60
CA VAL A 422 -9.11 -6.52 9.22
C VAL A 422 -10.37 -5.71 8.96
N ALA A 423 -10.32 -4.39 9.10
CA ALA A 423 -11.44 -3.50 8.78
C ALA A 423 -11.95 -3.62 7.33
N GLY A 424 -11.15 -4.22 6.45
CA GLY A 424 -11.54 -4.62 5.10
C GLY A 424 -11.21 -3.59 4.03
N ILE A 425 -11.35 -4.00 2.77
CA ILE A 425 -10.95 -3.18 1.62
C ILE A 425 -11.71 -1.85 1.54
N LYS A 426 -12.98 -1.81 1.96
CA LYS A 426 -13.77 -0.57 2.00
C LYS A 426 -13.19 0.46 2.98
N SER A 427 -12.67 0.00 4.12
CA SER A 427 -11.97 0.85 5.09
C SER A 427 -10.68 1.40 4.48
N LEU A 428 -9.91 0.54 3.81
CA LEU A 428 -8.65 0.92 3.14
C LEU A 428 -8.86 1.96 2.03
N THR A 429 -9.91 1.82 1.25
CA THR A 429 -10.21 2.70 0.11
C THR A 429 -11.23 3.78 0.45
N SER A 430 -11.28 4.21 1.71
CA SER A 430 -12.17 5.30 2.11
C SER A 430 -11.80 6.59 1.35
N THR A 431 -12.82 7.31 0.90
CA THR A 431 -12.69 8.59 0.19
C THR A 431 -12.73 9.81 1.12
N ASP A 432 -12.99 9.61 2.42
CA ASP A 432 -13.00 10.69 3.39
C ASP A 432 -11.54 11.12 3.69
N PRO A 433 -11.19 12.39 3.44
CA PRO A 433 -9.80 12.88 3.58
C PRO A 433 -9.26 12.82 5.01
N SER A 434 -10.12 12.76 6.04
CA SER A 434 -9.69 12.62 7.43
C SER A 434 -9.12 11.23 7.71
N ILE A 435 -9.69 10.20 7.08
CA ILE A 435 -9.33 8.78 7.27
C ILE A 435 -8.59 8.16 6.08
N MET A 436 -8.32 8.93 5.03
CA MET A 436 -7.55 8.48 3.87
C MET A 436 -6.08 8.25 4.26
N LEU A 437 -5.57 7.06 3.90
CA LEU A 437 -4.15 6.74 4.09
C LEU A 437 -3.30 7.40 3.01
N PRO A 438 -2.10 7.91 3.36
CA PRO A 438 -1.12 8.32 2.35
C PRO A 438 -0.75 7.14 1.41
N PRO A 439 -0.25 7.40 0.18
CA PRO A 439 -0.01 6.35 -0.81
C PRO A 439 0.90 5.21 -0.35
N ILE A 440 1.96 5.54 0.40
CA ILE A 440 2.92 4.54 0.90
C ILE A 440 2.28 3.56 1.90
N PRO A 441 1.70 4.00 3.04
CA PRO A 441 1.01 3.09 3.93
C PRO A 441 -0.20 2.43 3.27
N LEU A 442 -0.92 3.10 2.36
CA LEU A 442 -2.01 2.45 1.62
C LEU A 442 -1.52 1.25 0.81
N SER A 443 -0.45 1.40 0.03
CA SER A 443 0.15 0.32 -0.76
C SER A 443 0.59 -0.87 0.13
N LYS A 444 1.27 -0.57 1.24
CA LYS A 444 1.67 -1.60 2.23
C LYS A 444 0.46 -2.32 2.83
N ALA A 445 -0.59 -1.58 3.19
CA ALA A 445 -1.81 -2.14 3.75
C ALA A 445 -2.55 -3.03 2.73
N VAL A 446 -2.65 -2.62 1.47
CA VAL A 446 -3.27 -3.44 0.40
C VAL A 446 -2.48 -4.73 0.16
N ARG A 447 -1.15 -4.65 0.06
CA ARG A 447 -0.30 -5.85 -0.08
C ARG A 447 -0.47 -6.80 1.10
N GLY A 448 -0.44 -6.26 2.31
CA GLY A 448 -0.64 -7.05 3.51
C GLY A 448 -2.05 -7.62 3.62
N PHE A 449 -3.09 -6.89 3.17
CA PHE A 449 -4.45 -7.42 3.06
C PHE A 449 -4.50 -8.67 2.17
N CYS A 450 -3.89 -8.62 0.97
CA CYS A 450 -3.80 -9.77 0.08
C CYS A 450 -3.03 -10.94 0.70
N ALA A 451 -1.89 -10.66 1.35
CA ALA A 451 -1.08 -11.67 2.02
C ALA A 451 -1.83 -12.32 3.20
N LEU A 452 -2.55 -11.52 3.99
CA LEU A 452 -3.43 -12.01 5.05
C LEU A 452 -4.52 -12.90 4.48
N LYS A 453 -5.17 -12.51 3.38
CA LYS A 453 -6.17 -13.35 2.69
C LYS A 453 -5.62 -14.70 2.24
N ALA A 454 -4.40 -14.72 1.69
CA ALA A 454 -3.72 -15.97 1.36
C ALA A 454 -3.41 -16.83 2.60
N LEU A 455 -3.08 -16.21 3.74
CA LEU A 455 -2.84 -16.91 4.99
C LEU A 455 -4.13 -17.48 5.59
N GLU A 456 -5.24 -16.73 5.64
CA GLU A 456 -6.52 -17.29 6.12
C GLU A 456 -6.93 -18.47 5.24
N TRP A 457 -6.73 -18.38 3.93
CA TRP A 457 -6.97 -19.50 3.01
C TRP A 457 -6.14 -20.74 3.35
N LYS A 458 -4.85 -20.56 3.61
CA LYS A 458 -3.94 -21.65 4.00
C LYS A 458 -4.38 -22.28 5.33
N LEU A 459 -4.76 -21.47 6.33
CA LEU A 459 -5.20 -21.95 7.63
C LEU A 459 -6.53 -22.70 7.55
N ALA A 460 -7.52 -22.16 6.84
CA ALA A 460 -8.79 -22.83 6.60
C ALA A 460 -8.59 -24.19 5.94
N LYS A 461 -7.68 -24.28 4.95
CA LYS A 461 -7.32 -25.55 4.31
C LYS A 461 -6.68 -26.55 5.29
N SER A 462 -5.75 -26.10 6.14
CA SER A 462 -5.12 -26.96 7.15
C SER A 462 -6.13 -27.51 8.15
N ILE A 463 -7.06 -26.67 8.59
CA ILE A 463 -8.17 -27.04 9.48
C ILE A 463 -9.04 -28.13 8.86
N LEU A 464 -9.46 -27.96 7.60
CA LEU A 464 -10.28 -28.95 6.88
C LEU A 464 -9.57 -30.31 6.73
N LEU A 465 -8.23 -30.32 6.70
CA LEU A 465 -7.44 -31.55 6.64
C LEU A 465 -7.30 -32.24 8.01
N LEU A 466 -7.25 -31.49 9.11
CA LEU A 466 -7.16 -32.02 10.46
C LEU A 466 -8.45 -32.73 10.90
N ASP A 467 -9.62 -32.19 10.53
CA ASP A 467 -10.92 -32.81 10.80
C ASP A 467 -10.97 -34.25 10.28
N ARG A 468 -10.50 -34.47 9.03
CA ARG A 468 -10.43 -35.80 8.40
C ARG A 468 -9.61 -36.83 9.17
N GLN A 469 -8.62 -36.41 9.98
CA GLN A 469 -7.75 -37.32 10.72
C GLN A 469 -8.29 -37.66 12.12
N SER A 470 -9.14 -36.81 12.69
CA SER A 470 -9.65 -36.93 14.07
C SER A 470 -10.78 -37.98 14.23
N HIS A 471 -11.37 -38.46 13.13
CA HIS A 471 -12.50 -39.40 13.09
C HIS A 471 -12.23 -40.83 13.59
N ARG A 472 -11.24 -41.07 14.46
CA ARG A 472 -11.03 -42.38 15.10
C ARG A 472 -11.78 -42.54 16.42
N SER A 473 -12.34 -41.47 16.97
CA SER A 473 -13.19 -41.47 18.18
C SER A 473 -14.66 -41.35 17.78
N ASN A 474 -15.45 -42.42 17.97
CA ASN A 474 -16.88 -42.46 17.60
C ASN A 474 -17.79 -41.55 18.46
N MET A 475 -17.25 -40.71 19.34
CA MET A 475 -18.01 -39.98 20.37
C MET A 475 -18.22 -38.49 20.10
N CYS A 476 -17.45 -37.85 19.22
CA CYS A 476 -17.71 -36.47 18.81
C CYS A 476 -18.51 -36.52 17.49
N ARG A 477 -19.65 -35.82 17.44
CA ARG A 477 -20.57 -35.83 16.28
C ARG A 477 -19.77 -35.60 15.00
N GLN A 478 -19.95 -36.49 14.02
CA GLN A 478 -19.46 -36.27 12.66
C GLN A 478 -19.97 -34.91 12.18
N TYR A 479 -19.08 -33.92 12.06
CA TYR A 479 -19.30 -32.87 11.08
C TYR A 479 -19.14 -33.54 9.72
N ASP A 480 -20.26 -34.01 9.18
CA ASP A 480 -20.27 -34.69 7.89
C ASP A 480 -20.12 -33.66 6.77
N PHE A 481 -18.89 -33.19 6.56
CA PHE A 481 -18.53 -32.39 5.40
C PHE A 481 -18.63 -33.18 4.07
N ARG A 482 -19.04 -34.46 4.08
CA ARG A 482 -19.11 -35.32 2.90
C ARG A 482 -20.35 -35.12 2.02
N LEU A 483 -21.29 -34.24 2.38
CA LEU A 483 -22.45 -33.91 1.53
C LEU A 483 -22.18 -32.78 0.50
N MET A 484 -20.92 -32.49 0.17
CA MET A 484 -20.53 -31.30 -0.63
C MET A 484 -19.70 -31.63 -1.89
N ASP A 485 -20.22 -32.52 -2.74
CA ASP A 485 -19.57 -32.96 -4.00
C ASP A 485 -20.03 -32.13 -5.24
N SER A 486 -19.96 -30.80 -5.17
CA SER A 486 -20.21 -29.92 -6.32
C SER A 486 -19.03 -28.95 -6.49
N GLU A 487 -18.31 -29.10 -7.60
CA GLU A 487 -16.95 -28.61 -7.75
C GLU A 487 -16.87 -27.16 -8.27
N SER A 488 -17.20 -26.21 -7.40
CA SER A 488 -16.59 -24.87 -7.37
C SER A 488 -16.35 -24.44 -5.91
N PRO A 489 -15.10 -24.27 -5.47
CA PRO A 489 -14.65 -25.02 -4.29
C PRO A 489 -14.90 -24.32 -2.95
N LEU A 490 -15.31 -23.05 -2.97
CA LEU A 490 -15.56 -22.24 -1.77
C LEU A 490 -17.05 -21.94 -1.55
N GLN A 491 -17.88 -21.97 -2.61
CA GLN A 491 -19.29 -21.56 -2.51
C GLN A 491 -20.17 -22.59 -1.81
N ASP A 492 -19.86 -23.87 -1.94
CA ASP A 492 -20.48 -24.93 -1.17
C ASP A 492 -19.88 -25.02 0.25
N ALA A 493 -18.60 -24.67 0.43
CA ALA A 493 -17.90 -24.76 1.71
C ALA A 493 -18.35 -23.72 2.76
N LEU A 494 -18.86 -22.55 2.34
CA LEU A 494 -19.35 -21.50 3.25
C LEU A 494 -20.88 -21.36 3.32
N ARG A 495 -21.64 -21.61 2.24
CA ARG A 495 -23.12 -21.45 2.29
C ARG A 495 -23.80 -22.39 3.29
N ALA A 496 -23.16 -23.52 3.57
CA ALA A 496 -23.61 -24.56 4.50
C ALA A 496 -22.88 -24.52 5.86
N ALA A 497 -21.95 -23.58 6.08
CA ALA A 497 -21.12 -23.48 7.28
C ALA A 497 -21.84 -22.94 8.55
N CYS A 498 -23.12 -23.29 8.72
CA CYS A 498 -23.97 -23.16 9.92
C CYS A 498 -24.94 -21.94 9.94
N PRO A 499 -26.27 -22.16 10.08
CA PRO A 499 -27.22 -21.10 10.43
C PRO A 499 -26.94 -20.64 11.87
N GLY A 500 -25.99 -19.71 12.01
CA GLY A 500 -25.47 -19.22 13.29
C GLY A 500 -24.00 -18.77 13.27
N PHE A 501 -23.26 -19.03 12.17
CA PHE A 501 -21.87 -18.55 11.99
C PHE A 501 -21.88 -17.26 11.17
N GLU A 502 -21.71 -16.11 11.81
CA GLU A 502 -21.49 -14.85 11.10
C GLU A 502 -20.01 -14.73 10.75
N VAL A 503 -19.68 -14.78 9.45
CA VAL A 503 -18.41 -14.24 8.96
C VAL A 503 -18.50 -12.72 9.12
N THR A 504 -18.30 -12.25 10.33
CA THR A 504 -18.15 -10.83 10.60
C THR A 504 -16.90 -10.35 9.87
N THR A 505 -16.87 -9.07 9.52
CA THR A 505 -15.69 -8.39 8.98
C THR A 505 -14.49 -8.38 9.94
N GLY A 506 -14.55 -9.05 11.10
CA GLY A 506 -13.36 -9.35 11.89
C GLY A 506 -12.50 -10.37 11.15
N GLY A 507 -11.25 -10.05 10.81
CA GLY A 507 -10.38 -10.91 10.01
C GLY A 507 -10.02 -12.24 10.69
N ILE A 508 -9.04 -12.98 10.14
CA ILE A 508 -8.51 -14.30 10.58
C ILE A 508 -8.91 -14.77 11.99
N LEU A 509 -8.73 -13.94 13.01
CA LEU A 509 -8.95 -14.30 14.42
C LEU A 509 -10.42 -14.49 14.81
N HIS A 510 -11.36 -13.80 14.16
CA HIS A 510 -12.80 -13.96 14.39
C HIS A 510 -13.40 -15.12 13.59
N ILE A 511 -12.80 -15.48 12.45
CA ILE A 511 -13.20 -16.65 11.64
C ILE A 511 -13.02 -17.96 12.42
N LEU A 512 -12.23 -17.95 13.51
CA LEU A 512 -11.90 -19.13 14.31
C LEU A 512 -12.72 -19.26 15.60
N ASP A 513 -13.81 -18.53 15.78
CA ASP A 513 -14.71 -18.74 16.93
C ASP A 513 -15.60 -19.96 16.65
N PHE A 514 -15.22 -21.10 17.24
CA PHE A 514 -15.95 -22.36 17.13
C PHE A 514 -17.26 -22.25 17.92
N PRO A 515 -18.44 -22.53 17.35
CA PRO A 515 -19.69 -22.48 18.08
C PRO A 515 -19.68 -23.56 19.17
N ASP A 516 -19.76 -23.11 20.42
CA ASP A 516 -19.61 -23.90 21.65
C ASP A 516 -20.64 -25.01 21.86
N ARG A 517 -21.65 -25.16 20.99
CA ARG A 517 -22.91 -25.77 21.41
C ARG A 517 -22.95 -27.31 21.39
N ASP A 518 -22.05 -28.01 20.70
CA ASP A 518 -22.14 -29.48 20.54
C ASP A 518 -20.80 -30.24 20.52
N ASN A 519 -19.66 -29.59 20.81
CA ASN A 519 -18.34 -30.21 20.70
C ASN A 519 -17.83 -30.78 22.03
N CYS A 520 -17.07 -31.88 21.96
CA CYS A 520 -16.40 -32.46 23.12
C CYS A 520 -15.24 -31.56 23.60
N VAL A 521 -14.98 -31.53 24.91
CA VAL A 521 -13.98 -30.66 25.56
C VAL A 521 -12.60 -30.78 24.91
N ASP A 522 -12.20 -31.99 24.52
CA ASP A 522 -10.89 -32.25 23.91
C ASP A 522 -10.76 -31.60 22.52
N CYS A 523 -11.82 -31.62 21.69
CA CYS A 523 -11.82 -30.96 20.39
C CYS A 523 -11.78 -29.44 20.52
N VAL A 524 -12.49 -28.87 21.50
CA VAL A 524 -12.43 -27.43 21.79
C VAL A 524 -11.03 -27.04 22.28
N ALA A 525 -10.42 -27.83 23.15
CA ALA A 525 -9.06 -27.59 23.62
C ALA A 525 -8.03 -27.65 22.47
N GLN A 526 -8.09 -28.69 21.63
CA GLN A 526 -7.21 -28.83 20.46
C GLN A 526 -7.42 -27.70 19.45
N TRP A 527 -8.67 -27.29 19.21
CA TRP A 527 -8.98 -26.15 18.36
C TRP A 527 -8.36 -24.84 18.88
N ASN A 528 -8.52 -24.58 20.17
CA ASN A 528 -7.95 -23.39 20.81
C ASN A 528 -6.41 -23.40 20.74
N GLU A 529 -5.78 -24.57 20.86
CA GLU A 529 -4.33 -24.70 20.67
C GLU A 529 -3.90 -24.32 19.25
N ILE A 530 -4.56 -24.87 18.22
CA ILE A 530 -4.29 -24.55 16.80
C ILE A 530 -4.53 -23.07 16.53
N LYS A 531 -5.62 -22.50 17.05
CA LYS A 531 -5.95 -21.07 16.92
C LYS A 531 -4.85 -20.20 17.51
N GLN A 532 -4.34 -20.56 18.69
CA GLN A 532 -3.27 -19.82 19.35
C GLN A 532 -1.92 -19.96 18.62
N GLU A 533 -1.60 -21.15 18.10
CA GLU A 533 -0.41 -21.37 17.27
C GLU A 533 -0.47 -20.54 15.98
N ALA A 534 -1.60 -20.60 15.26
CA ALA A 534 -1.83 -19.82 14.04
C ALA A 534 -1.75 -18.30 14.31
N LYS A 535 -2.32 -17.83 15.42
CA LYS A 535 -2.24 -16.43 15.85
C LYS A 535 -0.79 -16.03 16.14
N ALA A 536 -0.03 -16.87 16.83
CA ALA A 536 1.38 -16.60 17.13
C ALA A 536 2.25 -16.57 15.87
N GLU A 537 2.03 -17.49 14.93
CA GLU A 537 2.72 -17.52 13.62
C GLU A 537 2.39 -16.27 12.80
N LEU A 538 1.10 -15.90 12.74
CA LEU A 538 0.64 -14.69 12.08
C LEU A 538 1.32 -13.45 12.68
N LEU A 539 1.25 -13.25 13.99
CA LEU A 539 1.87 -12.11 14.67
C LEU A 539 3.38 -12.01 14.40
N LYS A 540 4.07 -13.16 14.39
CA LYS A 540 5.50 -13.23 14.07
C LYS A 540 5.79 -12.84 12.61
N SER A 541 4.87 -13.10 11.69
CA SER A 541 5.03 -12.81 10.26
C SER A 541 4.59 -11.40 9.84
N LEU A 542 3.81 -10.67 10.66
CA LEU A 542 3.31 -9.33 10.31
C LEU A 542 4.41 -8.35 9.85
N PRO A 543 5.56 -8.21 10.54
CA PRO A 543 6.60 -7.28 10.10
C PRO A 543 7.08 -7.59 8.67
N ALA A 544 7.29 -8.87 8.36
CA ALA A 544 7.69 -9.31 7.02
C ALA A 544 6.59 -9.07 5.98
N ILE A 545 5.33 -9.36 6.33
CA ILE A 545 4.17 -9.13 5.44
C ILE A 545 4.06 -7.66 5.03
N PHE A 546 4.30 -6.73 5.95
CA PHE A 546 4.17 -5.30 5.70
C PHE A 546 5.49 -4.62 5.27
N GLY A 547 6.57 -5.39 5.10
CA GLY A 547 7.89 -4.83 4.76
C GLY A 547 8.34 -3.79 5.78
N ILE A 548 8.21 -4.12 7.06
CA ILE A 548 8.74 -3.35 8.19
C ILE A 548 9.98 -4.11 8.65
N GLU A 549 11.16 -3.56 8.31
CA GLU A 549 12.42 -4.12 8.76
C GLU A 549 12.45 -4.06 10.29
N SER A 550 12.63 -5.21 10.93
CA SER A 550 12.84 -5.23 12.37
C SER A 550 14.21 -4.60 12.65
N SER A 551 14.20 -3.39 13.20
CA SER A 551 15.38 -2.73 13.77
C SER A 551 15.84 -3.48 15.03
N THR A 552 16.47 -4.64 14.83
CA THR A 552 17.08 -5.45 15.89
C THR A 552 18.44 -4.95 16.30
#